data_AF-A0A6P8I6Y7-F1
#
_entry.id   AF-A0A6P8I6Y7-F1
#
_cell.length_a   1.000
_cell.length_b   1.000
_cell.length_c   1.000
_cell.angle_alpha   90.00
_cell.angle_beta   90.00
_cell.angle_gamma   90.00
#
_symmetry.space_group_name_H-M   'P 1'
#
loop_
_entity.id
_entity.type
_entity.pdbx_description
1 polymer ?
#
loop_
_entity_poly.entity_id
_entity_poly.type
_entity_poly.pdbx_seq_one_letter_code
_entity_poly.pdbx_strand_id
1 'polypeptide(L)'
;MTEKSADFYKAVNSAYAAKKLAFFNKRVQQKTVKLSEESKPKEVKRYLKTMTKSKFRGDDKISENNRVKLGEIIKKLNSLIEAGKAFSNEAQMSIEELAELRSRNENNEGSDDAYREKIKHDYQAFLNTRECVIQKIEKTKETKKPLKQISPLGHDEFWGTRQQLRSGKVVGDMLGGLDPVFGVLLNPTGGRIGKGDSERLHKVFYKEEEPLAYHAAVHDAFGYLIQYHELGPGYNYLNTRWTFFRKESPMACQTAGIKFWRKVLKRSPVEKEF
;
A
#
# COMPACT_ATOMS: atom_id res chain seq x y z
N MET A 1 8.32 24.62 37.93
CA MET A 1 8.98 24.44 36.60
C MET A 1 8.40 25.49 35.68
N THR A 2 9.24 26.34 35.09
CA THR A 2 8.82 27.45 34.25
C THR A 2 8.41 26.94 32.85
N GLU A 3 7.45 27.59 32.22
CA GLU A 3 6.95 27.32 30.85
C GLU A 3 8.09 27.08 29.84
N LYS A 4 9.18 27.85 29.94
CA LYS A 4 10.38 27.70 29.10
C LYS A 4 11.10 26.36 29.24
N SER A 5 11.06 25.74 30.42
CA SER A 5 11.67 24.41 30.63
C SER A 5 10.85 23.28 30.02
N ALA A 6 9.52 23.44 29.96
CA ALA A 6 8.62 22.48 29.32
C ALA A 6 8.73 22.55 27.79
N ASP A 7 8.84 23.74 27.21
CA ASP A 7 9.05 23.94 25.77
C ASP A 7 10.40 23.39 25.29
N PHE A 8 11.47 23.59 26.07
CA PHE A 8 12.77 23.03 25.75
C PHE A 8 12.74 21.50 25.74
N TYR A 9 12.12 20.87 26.74
CA TYR A 9 11.96 19.42 26.81
C TYR A 9 11.14 18.86 25.63
N LYS A 10 10.07 19.55 25.25
CA LYS A 10 9.22 19.17 24.11
C LYS A 10 9.99 19.27 22.78
N ALA A 11 10.75 20.34 22.59
CA ALA A 11 11.60 20.53 21.41
C ALA A 11 12.71 19.47 21.28
N VAL A 12 13.38 19.13 22.39
CA VAL A 12 14.42 18.09 22.41
C VAL A 12 13.83 16.71 22.10
N ASN A 13 12.67 16.38 22.68
CA ASN A 13 11.99 15.11 22.41
C ASN A 13 11.49 15.01 20.95
N SER A 14 10.95 16.09 20.38
CA SER A 14 10.55 16.14 18.97
C SER A 14 11.75 16.01 18.03
N ALA A 15 12.87 16.67 18.31
CA ALA A 15 14.09 16.55 17.51
C ALA A 15 14.70 15.15 17.59
N TYR A 16 14.65 14.50 18.76
CA TYR A 16 15.09 13.12 18.94
C TYR A 16 14.18 12.12 18.20
N ALA A 17 12.85 12.30 18.29
CA ALA A 17 11.87 11.52 17.53
C ALA A 17 12.07 11.69 16.02
N ALA A 18 12.29 12.92 15.54
CA ALA A 18 12.56 13.20 14.13
C ALA A 18 13.87 12.54 13.65
N LYS A 19 14.95 12.56 14.45
CA LYS A 19 16.20 11.84 14.14
C LYS A 19 16.00 10.32 14.12
N LYS A 20 15.27 9.76 15.09
CA LYS A 20 14.91 8.34 15.11
C LYS A 20 14.06 7.96 13.88
N LEU A 21 13.08 8.77 13.53
CA LEU A 21 12.22 8.58 12.36
C LEU A 21 13.04 8.68 11.06
N ALA A 22 13.95 9.65 10.94
CA ALA A 22 14.83 9.78 9.79
C ALA A 22 15.77 8.56 9.64
N PHE A 23 16.31 8.06 10.75
CA PHE A 23 17.16 6.87 10.75
C PHE A 23 16.36 5.59 10.45
N PHE A 24 15.16 5.45 11.00
CA PHE A 24 14.22 4.37 10.70
C PHE A 24 13.83 4.39 9.22
N ASN A 25 13.40 5.55 8.71
CA ASN A 25 13.07 5.75 7.31
C ASN A 25 14.27 5.46 6.42
N LYS A 26 15.49 5.86 6.78
CA LYS A 26 16.70 5.51 6.03
C LYS A 26 16.95 4.00 6.01
N ARG A 27 16.78 3.28 7.13
CA ARG A 27 16.92 1.81 7.19
C ARG A 27 15.81 1.08 6.42
N VAL A 28 14.56 1.56 6.51
CA VAL A 28 13.43 1.01 5.76
C VAL A 28 13.60 1.27 4.27
N GLN A 29 13.97 2.49 3.87
CA GLN A 29 14.27 2.88 2.49
C GLN A 29 15.51 2.17 1.91
N GLN A 30 16.47 1.77 2.74
CA GLN A 30 17.61 0.94 2.32
C GLN A 30 17.22 -0.54 2.10
N LYS A 31 16.17 -1.02 2.77
CA LYS A 31 15.65 -2.39 2.62
C LYS A 31 14.57 -2.52 1.54
N THR A 32 13.87 -1.43 1.18
CA THR A 32 12.92 -1.42 0.06
C THR A 32 13.64 -1.13 -1.25
N VAL A 33 13.43 -1.98 -2.26
CA VAL A 33 13.92 -1.71 -3.61
C VAL A 33 13.21 -0.44 -4.09
N LYS A 34 13.95 0.67 -4.21
CA LYS A 34 13.42 1.91 -4.80
C LYS A 34 13.15 1.65 -6.28
N LEU A 35 11.88 1.46 -6.62
CA LEU A 35 11.43 1.47 -7.99
C LEU A 35 11.11 2.92 -8.37
N SER A 36 11.73 3.42 -9.43
CA SER A 36 11.36 4.64 -10.16
C SER A 36 10.77 4.30 -11.54
N GLU A 37 10.27 5.30 -12.26
CA GLU A 37 9.81 5.14 -13.65
C GLU A 37 10.90 4.57 -14.58
N GLU A 38 12.17 4.91 -14.29
CA GLU A 38 13.35 4.47 -15.03
C GLU A 38 13.85 3.07 -14.64
N SER A 39 13.17 2.41 -13.68
CA SER A 39 13.60 1.10 -13.18
C SER A 39 13.74 0.10 -14.32
N LYS A 40 14.90 -0.54 -14.40
CA LYS A 40 15.15 -1.57 -15.40
C LYS A 40 14.21 -2.75 -15.14
N PRO A 41 13.76 -3.48 -16.18
CA PRO A 41 12.88 -4.64 -16.00
C PRO A 41 13.42 -5.72 -15.03
N LYS A 42 14.76 -5.80 -14.88
CA LYS A 42 15.41 -6.69 -13.91
C LYS A 42 15.18 -6.23 -12.45
N GLU A 43 15.16 -4.94 -12.19
CA GLU A 43 14.93 -4.34 -10.86
C GLU A 43 13.48 -4.52 -10.44
N VAL A 44 12.54 -4.25 -11.36
CA VAL A 44 11.11 -4.53 -11.15
C VAL A 44 10.92 -6.01 -10.79
N LYS A 45 11.46 -6.93 -11.59
CA LYS A 45 11.37 -8.38 -11.27
C LYS A 45 11.98 -8.76 -9.92
N ARG A 46 13.05 -8.09 -9.49
CA ARG A 46 13.67 -8.32 -8.18
C ARG A 46 12.73 -7.87 -7.06
N TYR A 47 12.17 -6.68 -7.18
CA TYR A 47 11.15 -6.17 -6.26
C TYR A 47 9.91 -7.09 -6.20
N LEU A 48 9.40 -7.54 -7.34
CA LEU A 48 8.27 -8.46 -7.35
C LEU A 48 8.54 -9.75 -6.58
N LYS A 49 9.76 -10.29 -6.65
CA LYS A 49 10.13 -11.47 -5.86
C LYS A 49 10.17 -11.19 -4.36
N THR A 50 10.46 -9.96 -3.92
CA THR A 50 10.40 -9.64 -2.48
C THR A 50 8.96 -9.68 -1.96
N MET A 51 7.96 -9.47 -2.83
CA MET A 51 6.56 -9.50 -2.43
C MET A 51 6.10 -10.85 -1.86
N THR A 52 6.69 -11.97 -2.28
CA THR A 52 6.35 -13.29 -1.72
C THR A 52 6.88 -13.49 -0.30
N LYS A 53 7.78 -12.61 0.17
CA LYS A 53 8.33 -12.62 1.52
C LYS A 53 7.80 -11.46 2.37
N SER A 54 6.93 -10.61 1.80
CA SER A 54 6.38 -9.46 2.52
C SER A 54 5.55 -9.92 3.71
N LYS A 55 5.93 -9.41 4.89
CA LYS A 55 5.12 -9.45 6.11
C LYS A 55 4.59 -8.04 6.37
N PHE A 56 3.33 -7.94 6.77
CA PHE A 56 2.72 -6.68 7.18
C PHE A 56 2.66 -6.67 8.71
N ARG A 57 3.06 -5.58 9.37
CA ARG A 57 3.00 -5.54 10.84
C ARG A 57 1.55 -5.61 11.32
N GLY A 58 1.25 -6.39 12.34
CA GLY A 58 -0.14 -6.61 12.78
C GLY A 58 -0.99 -7.50 11.84
N ASP A 59 -0.38 -8.11 10.81
CA ASP A 59 -0.94 -9.20 9.99
C ASP A 59 -0.27 -10.53 10.39
N ASP A 60 -0.27 -10.79 11.70
CA ASP A 60 0.20 -12.05 12.24
C ASP A 60 -0.87 -13.10 11.97
N LYS A 61 -0.48 -14.22 11.35
CA LYS A 61 -1.36 -15.35 10.98
C LYS A 61 -2.16 -15.93 12.16
N ILE A 62 -1.88 -15.49 13.38
CA ILE A 62 -2.31 -16.08 14.65
C ILE A 62 -3.65 -15.49 15.14
N SER A 63 -4.16 -14.40 14.55
CA SER A 63 -5.43 -13.80 14.98
C SER A 63 -6.24 -13.24 13.79
N GLU A 64 -7.22 -14.01 13.32
CA GLU A 64 -8.24 -13.53 12.36
C GLU A 64 -8.92 -12.25 12.87
N ASN A 65 -9.02 -12.08 14.19
CA ASN A 65 -9.54 -10.88 14.85
C ASN A 65 -8.71 -9.62 14.53
N ASN A 66 -7.38 -9.71 14.44
CA ASN A 66 -6.54 -8.55 14.12
C ASN A 66 -6.75 -8.08 12.68
N ARG A 67 -6.95 -9.03 11.75
CA ARG A 67 -7.27 -8.72 10.34
C ARG A 67 -8.62 -8.02 10.23
N VAL A 68 -9.65 -8.56 10.89
CA VAL A 68 -10.99 -7.95 10.93
C VAL A 68 -10.90 -6.53 11.48
N LYS A 69 -10.23 -6.37 12.63
CA LYS A 69 -10.02 -5.07 13.26
C LYS A 69 -9.27 -4.09 12.35
N LEU A 70 -8.23 -4.54 11.65
CA LEU A 70 -7.52 -3.72 10.67
C LEU A 70 -8.45 -3.24 9.55
N GLY A 71 -9.24 -4.15 8.99
CA GLY A 71 -10.23 -3.84 7.96
C GLY A 71 -11.24 -2.79 8.42
N GLU A 72 -11.77 -2.93 9.64
CA GLU A 72 -12.70 -1.97 10.25
C GLU A 72 -12.08 -0.58 10.40
N ILE A 73 -10.83 -0.50 10.89
CA ILE A 73 -10.11 0.78 11.05
C ILE A 73 -9.89 1.45 9.69
N ILE A 74 -9.42 0.71 8.68
CA ILE A 74 -9.18 1.26 7.33
C ILE A 74 -10.49 1.75 6.72
N LYS A 75 -11.57 0.95 6.82
CA LYS A 75 -12.90 1.31 6.33
C LYS A 75 -13.42 2.58 7.01
N LYS A 76 -13.31 2.67 8.34
CA LYS A 76 -13.73 3.86 9.11
C LYS A 76 -12.95 5.10 8.69
N LEU A 77 -11.62 5.00 8.57
CA LEU A 77 -10.79 6.10 8.08
C LEU A 77 -11.22 6.55 6.69
N ASN A 78 -11.43 5.61 5.77
CA ASN A 78 -11.90 5.91 4.41
C ASN A 78 -13.23 6.69 4.45
N SER A 79 -14.22 6.21 5.21
CA SER A 79 -15.52 6.89 5.34
C SER A 79 -15.40 8.30 5.94
N LEU A 80 -14.54 8.50 6.94
CA LEU A 80 -14.30 9.83 7.51
C LEU A 80 -13.67 10.78 6.48
N ILE A 81 -12.69 10.31 5.72
CA ILE A 81 -12.01 11.11 4.69
C ILE A 81 -12.99 11.51 3.58
N GLU A 82 -13.78 10.56 3.05
CA GLU A 82 -14.79 10.84 2.01
C GLU A 82 -15.87 11.82 2.53
N ALA A 83 -16.14 11.84 3.82
CA ALA A 83 -17.06 12.79 4.46
C ALA A 83 -16.42 14.16 4.80
N GLY A 84 -15.17 14.41 4.39
CA GLY A 84 -14.45 15.66 4.69
C GLY A 84 -13.99 15.78 6.15
N LYS A 85 -13.98 14.67 6.91
CA LYS A 85 -13.64 14.61 8.34
C LYS A 85 -12.22 14.07 8.59
N ALA A 86 -11.30 14.25 7.65
CA ALA A 86 -9.92 13.75 7.75
C ALA A 86 -9.13 14.30 8.96
N PHE A 87 -9.50 15.48 9.47
CA PHE A 87 -8.85 16.11 10.61
C PHE A 87 -9.67 16.05 11.91
N SER A 88 -10.79 15.30 11.92
CA SER A 88 -11.65 15.21 13.10
C SER A 88 -11.01 14.38 14.22
N ASN A 89 -11.51 14.54 15.44
CA ASN A 89 -11.05 13.73 16.59
C ASN A 89 -11.25 12.23 16.33
N GLU A 90 -12.35 11.84 15.67
CA GLU A 90 -12.60 10.44 15.30
C GLU A 90 -11.55 9.90 14.33
N ALA A 91 -11.09 10.71 13.38
CA ALA A 91 -10.02 10.33 12.47
C ALA A 91 -8.70 10.16 13.22
N GLN A 92 -8.36 11.09 14.11
CA GLN A 92 -7.16 11.01 14.96
C GLN A 92 -7.17 9.75 15.82
N MET A 93 -8.30 9.44 16.48
CA MET A 93 -8.46 8.20 17.27
C MET A 93 -8.26 6.95 16.41
N SER A 94 -8.80 6.92 15.19
CA SER A 94 -8.60 5.79 14.28
C SER A 94 -7.15 5.65 13.80
N ILE A 95 -6.41 6.75 13.66
CA ILE A 95 -4.98 6.71 13.37
C ILE A 95 -4.18 6.20 14.57
N GLU A 96 -4.54 6.55 15.79
CA GLU A 96 -3.91 6.02 17.00
C GLU A 96 -4.16 4.52 17.17
N GLU A 97 -5.38 4.07 16.92
CA GLU A 97 -5.75 2.67 16.95
C GLU A 97 -5.00 1.85 15.88
N LEU A 98 -4.92 2.41 14.66
CA LEU A 98 -4.10 1.84 13.59
C LEU A 98 -2.64 1.73 14.02
N ALA A 99 -2.07 2.81 14.57
CA ALA A 99 -0.69 2.85 15.00
C ALA A 99 -0.41 1.81 16.09
N GLU A 100 -1.31 1.64 17.06
CA GLU A 100 -1.20 0.60 18.08
C GLU A 100 -1.23 -0.80 17.47
N LEU A 101 -2.26 -1.11 16.66
CA LEU A 101 -2.42 -2.42 16.03
C LEU A 101 -1.20 -2.80 15.20
N ARG A 102 -0.66 -1.83 14.45
CA ARG A 102 0.49 -1.98 13.56
C ARG A 102 1.84 -1.97 14.28
N SER A 103 1.92 -1.48 15.52
CA SER A 103 3.18 -1.46 16.29
C SER A 103 3.47 -2.79 16.97
N ARG A 104 2.43 -3.57 17.30
CA ARG A 104 2.57 -4.90 17.89
C ARG A 104 3.36 -5.79 16.93
N ASN A 105 4.61 -6.09 17.28
CA ASN A 105 5.48 -6.95 16.49
C ASN A 105 6.35 -7.77 17.46
N GLU A 106 6.30 -9.09 17.36
CA GLU A 106 6.95 -10.02 18.31
C GLU A 106 8.49 -9.87 18.37
N ASN A 107 9.11 -9.22 17.38
CA ASN A 107 10.57 -9.23 17.18
C ASN A 107 11.27 -7.86 17.28
N ASN A 108 10.71 -6.90 18.03
CA ASN A 108 11.41 -5.74 18.63
C ASN A 108 12.50 -4.97 17.82
N GLU A 109 12.47 -4.97 16.48
CA GLU A 109 13.37 -4.14 15.68
C GLU A 109 12.77 -2.73 15.47
N GLY A 110 12.89 -1.90 16.51
CA GLY A 110 12.53 -0.48 16.54
C GLY A 110 11.59 -0.15 17.70
N SER A 111 11.81 0.96 18.41
CA SER A 111 10.91 1.35 19.49
C SER A 111 9.53 1.66 18.93
N ASP A 112 8.49 1.05 19.48
CA ASP A 112 7.08 1.21 19.07
C ASP A 112 6.70 2.67 18.83
N ASP A 113 7.21 3.59 19.65
CA ASP A 113 7.01 5.03 19.50
C ASP A 113 7.46 5.58 18.14
N ALA A 114 8.61 5.16 17.63
CA ALA A 114 9.12 5.65 16.35
C ALA A 114 8.24 5.18 15.17
N TYR A 115 7.66 3.99 15.31
CA TYR A 115 6.74 3.48 14.30
C TYR A 115 5.36 4.12 14.40
N ARG A 116 4.85 4.39 15.62
CA ARG A 116 3.64 5.20 15.82
C ARG A 116 3.76 6.58 15.20
N GLU A 117 4.88 7.26 15.40
CA GLU A 117 5.13 8.56 14.78
C GLU A 117 5.27 8.46 13.25
N LYS A 118 5.83 7.36 12.72
CA LYS A 118 5.80 7.11 11.27
C LYS A 118 4.38 7.01 10.74
N ILE A 119 3.47 6.29 11.41
CA ILE A 119 2.08 6.15 10.96
C ILE A 119 1.39 7.51 10.87
N LYS A 120 1.60 8.40 11.85
CA LYS A 120 1.07 9.77 11.81
C LYS A 120 1.66 10.59 10.65
N HIS A 121 2.98 10.50 10.46
CA HIS A 121 3.65 11.18 9.35
C HIS A 121 3.16 10.68 7.98
N ASP A 122 3.05 9.37 7.82
CA ASP A 122 2.55 8.75 6.59
C ASP A 122 1.09 9.13 6.32
N TYR A 123 0.26 9.30 7.34
CA TYR A 123 -1.11 9.77 7.18
C TYR A 123 -1.16 11.17 6.56
N GLN A 124 -0.31 12.09 7.04
CA GLN A 124 -0.24 13.43 6.47
C GLN A 124 0.27 13.40 5.01
N ALA A 125 1.30 12.60 4.72
CA ALA A 125 1.80 12.43 3.36
C ALA A 125 0.73 11.82 2.43
N PHE A 126 -0.06 10.89 2.94
CA PHE A 126 -1.22 10.33 2.24
C PHE A 126 -2.27 11.39 1.91
N LEU A 127 -2.68 12.22 2.87
CA LEU A 127 -3.68 13.26 2.63
C LEU A 127 -3.22 14.23 1.54
N ASN A 128 -1.96 14.68 1.61
CA ASN A 128 -1.36 15.55 0.58
C ASN A 128 -1.37 14.88 -0.80
N THR A 129 -1.01 13.59 -0.85
CA THR A 129 -1.01 12.81 -2.10
C THR A 129 -2.41 12.66 -2.67
N ARG A 130 -3.40 12.34 -1.82
CA ARG A 130 -4.80 12.21 -2.23
C ARG A 130 -5.34 13.52 -2.80
N GLU A 131 -5.05 14.64 -2.15
CA GLU A 131 -5.47 15.97 -2.62
C GLU A 131 -4.89 16.27 -4.02
N CYS A 132 -3.60 15.97 -4.24
CA CYS A 132 -2.99 16.12 -5.56
C CYS A 132 -3.72 15.28 -6.64
N VAL A 133 -4.14 14.06 -6.30
CA VAL A 133 -4.88 13.18 -7.22
C VAL A 133 -6.27 13.74 -7.51
N ILE A 134 -7.00 14.22 -6.49
CA ILE A 134 -8.32 14.86 -6.67
C ILE A 134 -8.19 16.05 -7.62
N GLN A 135 -7.23 16.95 -7.36
CA GLN A 135 -6.98 18.10 -8.22
C GLN A 135 -6.62 17.70 -9.66
N LYS A 136 -5.84 16.63 -9.85
CA LYS A 136 -5.51 16.12 -11.18
C LYS A 136 -6.75 15.61 -11.91
N ILE A 137 -7.62 14.86 -11.22
CA ILE A 137 -8.89 14.39 -11.80
C ILE A 137 -9.74 15.57 -12.24
N GLU A 138 -9.93 16.57 -11.37
CA GLU A 138 -10.68 17.79 -11.66
C GLU A 138 -10.14 18.52 -12.90
N LYS A 139 -8.82 18.75 -12.97
CA LYS A 139 -8.17 19.40 -14.13
C LYS A 139 -8.35 18.64 -15.44
N THR A 140 -8.54 17.32 -15.38
CA THR A 140 -8.67 16.50 -16.59
C THR A 140 -10.10 16.39 -17.12
N LYS A 141 -11.11 16.87 -16.38
CA LYS A 141 -12.54 16.72 -16.73
C LYS A 141 -12.89 17.23 -18.13
N GLU A 142 -12.27 18.33 -18.55
CA GLU A 142 -12.53 18.97 -19.84
C GLU A 142 -11.61 18.47 -20.97
N THR A 143 -10.69 17.55 -20.66
CA THR A 143 -9.76 17.00 -21.66
C THR A 143 -10.42 15.89 -22.47
N LYS A 144 -9.80 15.54 -23.62
CA LYS A 144 -10.27 14.42 -24.48
C LYS A 144 -10.21 13.05 -23.79
N LYS A 145 -9.48 12.91 -22.68
CA LYS A 145 -9.31 11.67 -21.92
C LYS A 145 -9.32 11.96 -20.42
N PRO A 146 -10.50 12.26 -19.84
CA PRO A 146 -10.60 12.59 -18.42
C PRO A 146 -10.19 11.38 -17.57
N LEU A 147 -9.45 11.65 -16.50
CA LEU A 147 -9.22 10.65 -15.46
C LEU A 147 -10.55 10.35 -14.75
N LYS A 148 -10.75 9.09 -14.41
CA LYS A 148 -11.94 8.67 -13.68
C LYS A 148 -11.74 8.95 -12.20
N GLN A 149 -12.87 9.15 -11.50
CA GLN A 149 -12.85 9.10 -10.05
C GLN A 149 -12.41 7.71 -9.59
N ILE A 150 -11.66 7.68 -8.49
CA ILE A 150 -11.25 6.43 -7.86
C ILE A 150 -12.51 5.70 -7.39
N SER A 151 -12.67 4.46 -7.81
CA SER A 151 -13.88 3.70 -7.50
C SER A 151 -13.93 3.37 -6.00
N PRO A 152 -15.07 3.58 -5.32
CA PRO A 152 -15.21 3.18 -3.93
C PRO A 152 -15.16 1.66 -3.81
N LEU A 153 -14.69 1.17 -2.66
CA LEU A 153 -14.74 -0.26 -2.36
C LEU A 153 -16.11 -0.62 -1.76
N GLY A 154 -16.90 -1.40 -2.49
CA GLY A 154 -18.20 -1.92 -2.05
C GLY A 154 -18.18 -3.34 -1.50
N HIS A 155 -17.03 -3.82 -1.00
CA HIS A 155 -16.85 -5.19 -0.51
C HIS A 155 -16.22 -5.15 0.87
N ASP A 156 -17.04 -5.35 1.90
CA ASP A 156 -16.64 -5.09 3.29
C ASP A 156 -15.54 -6.04 3.77
N GLU A 157 -15.61 -7.31 3.39
CA GLU A 157 -14.63 -8.32 3.78
C GLU A 157 -13.27 -8.17 3.09
N PHE A 158 -13.17 -7.34 2.04
CA PHE A 158 -11.91 -7.13 1.34
C PHE A 158 -10.98 -6.15 2.05
N TRP A 159 -11.53 -5.30 2.93
CA TRP A 159 -10.76 -4.34 3.71
C TRP A 159 -9.74 -5.04 4.61
N GLY A 160 -8.49 -4.60 4.53
CA GLY A 160 -7.38 -5.11 5.35
C GLY A 160 -6.88 -6.50 4.96
N THR A 161 -7.38 -7.12 3.88
CA THR A 161 -6.86 -8.40 3.40
C THR A 161 -5.39 -8.30 2.98
N ARG A 162 -4.65 -9.41 3.06
CA ARG A 162 -3.23 -9.45 2.63
C ARG A 162 -3.07 -9.03 1.18
N GLN A 163 -4.03 -9.38 0.33
CA GLN A 163 -4.04 -9.01 -1.08
C GLN A 163 -4.18 -7.51 -1.28
N GLN A 164 -5.11 -6.87 -0.57
CA GLN A 164 -5.27 -5.42 -0.60
C GLN A 164 -4.01 -4.71 -0.07
N LEU A 165 -3.45 -5.20 1.05
CA LEU A 165 -2.20 -4.67 1.61
C LEU A 165 -0.99 -4.86 0.68
N ARG A 166 -0.93 -5.95 -0.11
CA ARG A 166 0.10 -6.12 -1.15
C ARG A 166 -0.02 -5.05 -2.22
N SER A 167 -1.25 -4.74 -2.67
CA SER A 167 -1.47 -3.66 -3.63
C SER A 167 -1.06 -2.31 -3.03
N GLY A 168 -1.52 -2.02 -1.81
CA GLY A 168 -1.17 -0.82 -1.06
C GLY A 168 0.34 -0.68 -0.81
N LYS A 169 1.07 -1.79 -0.62
CA LYS A 169 2.52 -1.77 -0.49
C LYS A 169 3.22 -1.30 -1.76
N VAL A 170 2.79 -1.78 -2.93
CA VAL A 170 3.38 -1.32 -4.19
C VAL A 170 3.14 0.17 -4.38
N VAL A 171 1.93 0.64 -4.09
CA VAL A 171 1.60 2.07 -4.13
C VAL A 171 2.45 2.86 -3.13
N GLY A 172 2.49 2.44 -1.87
CA GLY A 172 3.21 3.13 -0.79
C GLY A 172 4.73 3.15 -1.01
N ASP A 173 5.33 2.06 -1.46
CA ASP A 173 6.76 1.99 -1.78
C ASP A 173 7.13 2.97 -2.91
N MET A 174 6.28 3.09 -3.93
CA MET A 174 6.48 3.98 -5.08
C MET A 174 6.28 5.47 -4.73
N LEU A 175 5.47 5.76 -3.71
CA LEU A 175 5.14 7.13 -3.26
C LEU A 175 5.98 7.57 -2.05
N GLY A 176 7.19 7.03 -1.91
CA GLY A 176 8.15 7.47 -0.89
C GLY A 176 8.22 6.60 0.37
N GLY A 177 7.57 5.44 0.39
CA GLY A 177 7.63 4.49 1.49
C GLY A 177 6.52 4.66 2.54
N LEU A 178 5.30 4.97 2.09
CA LEU A 178 4.11 5.01 2.95
C LEU A 178 3.80 3.62 3.51
N ASP A 179 3.21 3.55 4.71
CA ASP A 179 2.65 2.29 5.19
C ASP A 179 1.59 1.76 4.20
N PRO A 180 1.57 0.45 3.92
CA PRO A 180 0.66 -0.16 2.95
C PRO A 180 -0.81 0.22 3.12
N VAL A 181 -1.28 0.44 4.36
CA VAL A 181 -2.66 0.88 4.64
C VAL A 181 -3.01 2.21 3.98
N PHE A 182 -2.05 3.12 3.86
CA PHE A 182 -2.25 4.39 3.18
C PHE A 182 -2.21 4.25 1.66
N GLY A 183 -1.43 3.30 1.14
CA GLY A 183 -1.53 2.89 -0.26
C GLY A 183 -2.89 2.25 -0.59
N VAL A 184 -3.49 1.52 0.36
CA VAL A 184 -4.86 1.02 0.24
C VAL A 184 -5.87 2.15 0.18
N LEU A 185 -5.77 3.17 1.05
CA LEU A 185 -6.67 4.32 1.02
C LEU A 185 -6.54 5.17 -0.27
N LEU A 186 -5.38 5.11 -0.95
CA LEU A 186 -5.19 5.72 -2.27
C LEU A 186 -5.81 4.90 -3.40
N ASN A 187 -5.86 3.58 -3.29
CA ASN A 187 -6.48 2.70 -4.27
C ASN A 187 -7.31 1.60 -3.57
N PRO A 188 -8.51 1.93 -3.05
CA PRO A 188 -9.29 1.01 -2.20
C PRO A 188 -9.68 -0.30 -2.88
N THR A 189 -9.87 -0.28 -4.20
CA THR A 189 -10.21 -1.46 -5.00
C THR A 189 -8.98 -2.22 -5.49
N GLY A 190 -7.79 -1.77 -5.14
CA GLY A 190 -6.52 -2.33 -5.59
C GLY A 190 -6.33 -3.78 -5.16
N GLY A 191 -5.96 -4.60 -6.14
CA GLY A 191 -5.77 -6.01 -5.96
C GLY A 191 -7.05 -6.81 -6.08
N ARG A 192 -8.09 -6.30 -6.72
CA ARG A 192 -9.30 -7.09 -7.00
C ARG A 192 -9.22 -7.74 -8.37
N ILE A 193 -10.08 -8.72 -8.63
CA ILE A 193 -10.09 -9.45 -9.90
C ILE A 193 -11.11 -8.82 -10.83
N GLY A 194 -10.78 -7.64 -11.37
CA GLY A 194 -11.54 -7.03 -12.46
C GLY A 194 -13.02 -6.72 -12.17
N LYS A 195 -13.71 -6.31 -13.24
CA LYS A 195 -15.08 -5.78 -13.20
C LYS A 195 -16.07 -6.95 -13.22
N GLY A 196 -16.85 -7.12 -12.15
CA GLY A 196 -17.81 -8.22 -11.99
C GLY A 196 -17.49 -9.19 -10.83
N ASP A 197 -16.41 -8.93 -10.09
CA ASP A 197 -16.10 -9.67 -8.87
C ASP A 197 -17.20 -9.43 -7.81
N SER A 198 -18.05 -10.43 -7.62
CA SER A 198 -18.97 -10.49 -6.47
C SER A 198 -18.22 -11.12 -5.30
N GLU A 199 -18.60 -10.75 -4.08
CA GLU A 199 -18.01 -11.28 -2.83
C GLU A 199 -17.94 -12.82 -2.81
N ARG A 200 -18.94 -13.48 -3.42
CA ARG A 200 -18.97 -14.93 -3.60
C ARG A 200 -17.91 -15.46 -4.57
N LEU A 201 -17.69 -14.79 -5.70
CA LEU A 201 -16.67 -15.19 -6.67
C LEU A 201 -15.26 -15.03 -6.09
N HIS A 202 -15.03 -13.93 -5.34
CA HIS A 202 -13.78 -13.71 -4.64
C HIS A 202 -13.49 -14.82 -3.61
N LYS A 203 -14.47 -15.23 -2.80
CA LYS A 203 -14.28 -16.31 -1.83
C LYS A 203 -14.02 -17.68 -2.45
N VAL A 204 -14.72 -18.02 -3.53
CA VAL A 204 -14.66 -19.36 -4.13
C VAL A 204 -13.41 -19.55 -4.97
N PHE A 205 -13.02 -18.55 -5.75
CA PHE A 205 -11.93 -18.67 -6.72
C PHE A 205 -10.59 -18.16 -6.22
N TYR A 206 -10.53 -17.69 -4.97
CA TYR A 206 -9.38 -16.92 -4.53
C TYR A 206 -8.85 -17.31 -3.16
N LYS A 207 -7.58 -17.70 -3.16
CA LYS A 207 -6.77 -17.90 -1.97
C LYS A 207 -5.67 -16.87 -1.97
N GLU A 208 -5.46 -16.20 -0.84
CA GLU A 208 -4.56 -15.05 -0.72
C GLU A 208 -3.11 -15.34 -1.16
N GLU A 209 -2.68 -16.60 -1.22
CA GLU A 209 -1.34 -17.02 -1.61
C GLU A 209 -1.23 -17.59 -3.04
N GLU A 210 -2.25 -17.41 -3.87
CA GLU A 210 -2.23 -17.90 -5.24
C GLU A 210 -1.61 -16.92 -6.26
N PRO A 211 -1.06 -17.42 -7.37
CA PRO A 211 -0.46 -16.59 -8.42
C PRO A 211 -1.35 -15.46 -8.94
N LEU A 212 -2.66 -15.70 -8.98
CA LEU A 212 -3.62 -14.70 -9.42
C LEU A 212 -3.69 -13.53 -8.42
N ALA A 213 -3.59 -13.79 -7.11
CA ALA A 213 -3.61 -12.77 -6.06
C ALA A 213 -2.45 -11.80 -6.14
N TYR A 214 -1.24 -12.35 -6.29
CA TYR A 214 -0.05 -11.55 -6.50
C TYR A 214 -0.11 -10.77 -7.82
N HIS A 215 -0.66 -11.40 -8.88
CA HIS A 215 -0.87 -10.73 -10.15
C HIS A 215 -1.80 -9.53 -10.00
N ALA A 216 -3.01 -9.72 -9.47
CA ALA A 216 -4.02 -8.67 -9.31
C ALA A 216 -3.51 -7.52 -8.46
N ALA A 217 -2.92 -7.82 -7.29
CA ALA A 217 -2.37 -6.82 -6.37
C ALA A 217 -1.38 -5.87 -7.05
N VAL A 218 -0.42 -6.43 -7.79
CA VAL A 218 0.63 -5.68 -8.47
C VAL A 218 0.12 -4.99 -9.74
N HIS A 219 -0.74 -5.67 -10.49
CA HIS A 219 -1.31 -5.16 -11.74
C HIS A 219 -2.15 -3.92 -11.49
N ASP A 220 -3.06 -3.96 -10.51
CA ASP A 220 -3.89 -2.82 -10.13
C ASP A 220 -3.07 -1.69 -9.52
N ALA A 221 -2.08 -2.00 -8.69
CA ALA A 221 -1.22 -0.98 -8.07
C ALA A 221 -0.43 -0.19 -9.13
N PHE A 222 0.21 -0.88 -10.08
CA PHE A 222 0.92 -0.18 -11.15
C PHE A 222 -0.02 0.49 -12.14
N GLY A 223 -1.22 -0.04 -12.35
CA GLY A 223 -2.29 0.63 -13.08
C GLY A 223 -2.69 1.97 -12.45
N TYR A 224 -2.89 1.99 -11.13
CA TYR A 224 -3.15 3.21 -10.37
C TYR A 224 -1.99 4.20 -10.48
N LEU A 225 -0.76 3.74 -10.24
CA LEU A 225 0.43 4.59 -10.27
C LEU A 225 0.63 5.25 -11.63
N ILE A 226 0.46 4.52 -12.74
CA ILE A 226 0.64 5.11 -14.07
C ILE A 226 -0.49 6.10 -14.42
N GLN A 227 -1.73 5.83 -14.00
CA GLN A 227 -2.88 6.69 -14.30
C GLN A 227 -2.87 8.01 -13.52
N TYR A 228 -2.62 7.93 -12.21
CA TYR A 228 -2.79 9.09 -11.32
C TYR A 228 -1.48 9.79 -11.01
N HIS A 229 -0.36 9.07 -11.01
CA HIS A 229 0.94 9.60 -10.60
C HIS A 229 1.97 9.64 -11.73
N GLU A 230 1.67 9.06 -12.90
CA GLU A 230 2.64 8.88 -13.99
C GLU A 230 3.88 8.07 -13.56
N LEU A 231 3.73 7.20 -12.56
CA LEU A 231 4.84 6.44 -11.98
C LEU A 231 4.82 4.95 -12.35
N GLY A 232 6.01 4.40 -12.50
CA GLY A 232 6.24 2.97 -12.62
C GLY A 232 5.91 2.38 -14.00
N PRO A 233 5.99 1.05 -14.13
CA PRO A 233 5.90 0.38 -15.43
C PRO A 233 4.48 0.20 -15.96
N GLY A 234 3.46 0.66 -15.23
CA GLY A 234 2.05 0.47 -15.56
C GLY A 234 1.59 -1.00 -15.51
N TYR A 235 0.45 -1.28 -16.14
CA TYR A 235 -0.12 -2.63 -16.22
C TYR A 235 0.81 -3.63 -16.90
N ASN A 236 1.72 -3.19 -17.80
CA ASN A 236 2.76 -4.04 -18.39
C ASN A 236 4.01 -4.13 -17.49
N TYR A 237 3.83 -4.42 -16.21
CA TYR A 237 4.92 -4.38 -15.21
C TYR A 237 6.07 -5.38 -15.44
N LEU A 238 5.88 -6.40 -16.27
CA LEU A 238 6.95 -7.30 -16.68
C LEU A 238 7.72 -6.82 -17.92
N ASN A 239 7.33 -5.67 -18.49
CA ASN A 239 7.80 -5.12 -19.74
C ASN A 239 7.85 -6.19 -20.85
N THR A 240 6.72 -6.86 -21.05
CA THR A 240 6.62 -7.90 -22.08
C THR A 240 6.63 -7.26 -23.45
N ARG A 241 7.56 -7.70 -24.32
CA ARG A 241 7.69 -7.17 -25.69
C ARG A 241 6.53 -7.58 -26.61
N TRP A 242 5.90 -8.71 -26.31
CA TRP A 242 4.83 -9.31 -27.12
C TRP A 242 3.45 -9.06 -26.52
N THR A 243 3.10 -7.79 -26.32
CA THR A 243 1.74 -7.42 -25.92
C THR A 243 1.17 -6.41 -26.91
N PHE A 244 -0.06 -6.63 -27.34
CA PHE A 244 -0.81 -5.68 -28.17
C PHE A 244 -1.33 -4.49 -27.36
N PHE A 245 -1.26 -4.56 -26.04
CA PHE A 245 -1.82 -3.57 -25.13
C PHE A 245 -0.71 -2.66 -24.58
N ARG A 246 -0.95 -1.34 -24.62
CA ARG A 246 -0.05 -0.35 -24.02
C ARG A 246 0.03 -0.50 -22.50
N LYS A 247 1.05 0.07 -21.86
CA LYS A 247 1.27 -0.05 -20.40
C LYS A 247 0.14 0.57 -19.57
N GLU A 248 -0.66 1.46 -20.15
CA GLU A 248 -1.83 2.10 -19.53
C GLU A 248 -3.11 1.25 -19.65
N SER A 249 -3.06 0.15 -20.41
CA SER A 249 -4.21 -0.71 -20.63
C SER A 249 -4.29 -1.82 -19.56
N PRO A 250 -5.44 -1.99 -18.88
CA PRO A 250 -5.63 -3.09 -17.92
C PRO A 250 -5.55 -4.48 -18.57
N MET A 251 -5.62 -4.59 -19.89
CA MET A 251 -5.45 -5.87 -20.59
C MET A 251 -3.98 -6.27 -20.77
N ALA A 252 -3.04 -5.36 -20.50
CA ALA A 252 -1.62 -5.66 -20.58
C ALA A 252 -1.19 -6.65 -19.49
N CYS A 253 -0.23 -7.52 -19.82
CA CYS A 253 0.46 -8.44 -18.90
C CYS A 253 -0.44 -9.45 -18.13
N GLN A 254 -1.70 -9.64 -18.51
CA GLN A 254 -2.61 -10.61 -17.88
C GLN A 254 -2.02 -12.03 -17.85
N THR A 255 -1.77 -12.62 -19.03
CA THR A 255 -1.25 -13.99 -19.13
C THR A 255 0.20 -14.12 -18.66
N ALA A 256 1.05 -13.17 -19.02
CA ALA A 256 2.47 -13.19 -18.65
C ALA A 256 2.67 -12.99 -17.14
N GLY A 257 1.87 -12.12 -16.51
CA GLY A 257 1.88 -11.86 -15.08
C GLY A 257 1.50 -13.10 -14.28
N ILE A 258 0.38 -13.74 -14.62
CA ILE A 258 -0.04 -14.99 -13.97
C ILE A 258 1.02 -16.09 -14.13
N LYS A 259 1.60 -16.26 -15.33
CA LYS A 259 2.69 -17.23 -15.58
C LYS A 259 3.94 -16.91 -14.74
N PHE A 260 4.30 -15.64 -14.61
CA PHE A 260 5.42 -15.21 -13.78
C PHE A 260 5.20 -15.60 -12.31
N TRP A 261 4.05 -15.25 -11.73
CA TRP A 261 3.77 -15.56 -10.33
C TRP A 261 3.65 -17.06 -10.07
N ARG A 262 3.10 -17.85 -11.01
CA ARG A 262 3.14 -19.31 -10.96
C ARG A 262 4.57 -19.83 -10.84
N LYS A 263 5.50 -19.27 -11.62
CA LYS A 263 6.91 -19.68 -11.59
C LYS A 263 7.62 -19.24 -10.31
N VAL A 264 7.35 -18.03 -9.82
CA VAL A 264 7.96 -17.52 -8.58
C VAL A 264 7.48 -18.33 -7.39
N LEU A 265 6.16 -18.50 -7.23
CA LEU A 265 5.58 -19.21 -6.09
C LEU A 265 5.89 -20.71 -6.09
N LYS A 266 6.00 -21.36 -7.26
CA LYS A 266 6.48 -22.76 -7.35
C LYS A 266 7.93 -22.94 -6.92
N ARG A 267 8.76 -21.90 -7.00
CA ARG A 267 10.16 -21.93 -6.55
C ARG A 267 10.31 -21.62 -5.07
N SER A 268 9.30 -20.97 -4.46
CA SER A 268 9.28 -20.62 -3.05
C SER A 268 9.04 -21.74 -2.02
N PRO A 269 8.69 -23.02 -2.33
CA PRO A 269 8.53 -24.03 -1.28
C PRO A 269 9.83 -24.67 -0.80
N VAL A 270 10.97 -24.47 -1.48
CA VAL A 270 12.22 -25.19 -1.18
C VAL A 270 13.45 -24.34 -1.50
N GLU A 271 13.77 -23.36 -0.67
CA GLU A 271 15.19 -23.06 -0.40
C GLU A 271 15.42 -23.53 1.04
N LYS A 272 15.93 -24.76 1.13
CA LYS A 272 16.34 -25.44 2.35
C LYS A 272 17.32 -24.56 3.12
N GLU A 273 17.16 -24.62 4.43
CA GLU A 273 18.20 -24.45 5.44
C GLU A 273 19.61 -24.58 4.87
N PHE A 274 20.38 -23.50 4.99
CA PHE A 274 21.81 -23.56 5.23
C PHE A 274 22.02 -23.18 6.69
#